data_AF-A0A3B0BXJ6-F1
#
_entry.id   AF-A0A3B0BXJ6-F1
#
_cell.length_a   1.000
_cell.length_b   1.000
_cell.length_c   1.000
_cell.angle_alpha   90.00
_cell.angle_beta   90.00
_cell.angle_gamma   90.00
#
_symmetry.space_group_name_H-M   'P 1'
#
loop_
_entity.id
_entity.type
_entity.pdbx_description
1 polymer ?
#
loop_
_entity_poly.entity_id
_entity_poly.type
_entity_poly.pdbx_seq_one_letter_code
_entity_poly.pdbx_strand_id
1 'polypeptide(L)'
;MAFAKEGVTLNIHHLRRFVNPVILERGREYAENGCVHEIEEVEPGVFQAQVSGSENYEVEIELGDDGEVLSSDCDCPYDAGPVCKHRVAVLIELLEEKFGSGLENEEEAKPSSTRGKKKATTVPAKLETPLKAASKETQVELLLDMAGDSKIEERRIRLYLSEGEGEQGIGECRAMIRSSVKQYSDKHGFVEWRNTGKAVKGAEKVADLALKSAEGGKPLQAVAFLLCVAEEMVELLQAADDSDGVIGAVIGNSIELIGQIAGDSASLMPEQRERLLKLLTEAAEQPFLQGWSDWQLGLLEAAGLLAVTKEQRDIWEMTAAKLCKAEADGASNRSYITEKITAMRYERLLALGEEEEAAMFMRDSLRYPDIRKKAIQLAMNKGSFDQAIAMAEEGEVLDTANRLPGLVHQWKKFRYEAYRLSGQKERQRELGLELLIGGDIVYYDQIKALYAPAEWEPVYAGLLAELENETSWWQPVYPRILIQEKETSKLLEYVTKRPGELEQYYSYLVKEYRDEVVSLFRSMIEGNAKQASNRKEYKNVCRMIRLVRKIGGADSARAIVEELLAQYPNRPAFRDELGKV
;
A
#
# COMPACT_ATOMS: atom_id res chain seq x y z
N MET A 1 -8.60 5.52 -7.73
CA MET A 1 -8.05 6.39 -8.79
C MET A 1 -6.95 5.69 -9.57
N ALA A 2 -7.12 5.63 -10.90
CA ALA A 2 -6.10 5.72 -11.97
C ALA A 2 -6.33 4.71 -13.13
N PHE A 3 -7.46 4.86 -13.84
CA PHE A 3 -7.56 4.42 -15.24
C PHE A 3 -6.91 5.49 -16.14
N ALA A 4 -5.58 5.55 -16.13
CA ALA A 4 -4.85 6.48 -16.98
C ALA A 4 -3.49 5.90 -17.39
N LYS A 5 -3.50 4.84 -18.20
CA LYS A 5 -2.41 4.54 -19.14
C LYS A 5 -3.03 3.99 -20.42
N GLU A 6 -2.73 4.69 -21.51
CA GLU A 6 -3.31 4.60 -22.86
C GLU A 6 -4.68 5.28 -22.95
N GLY A 7 -4.76 6.41 -23.66
CA GLY A 7 -5.91 7.32 -23.74
C GLY A 7 -7.14 6.73 -24.44
N VAL A 8 -7.68 5.65 -23.87
CA VAL A 8 -8.92 5.02 -24.29
C VAL A 8 -9.70 4.71 -23.01
N THR A 9 -10.73 5.51 -22.77
CA THR A 9 -11.58 5.41 -21.58
C THR A 9 -12.69 4.38 -21.82
N LEU A 10 -13.05 3.66 -20.75
CA LEU A 10 -14.11 2.66 -20.79
C LEU A 10 -15.42 3.36 -21.16
N ASN A 11 -16.03 3.00 -22.27
CA ASN A 11 -17.31 3.55 -22.70
C ASN A 11 -18.35 2.44 -22.79
N ILE A 12 -19.57 2.73 -22.31
CA ILE A 12 -20.70 1.80 -22.24
C ILE A 12 -21.12 1.24 -23.61
N HIS A 13 -20.87 1.99 -24.69
CA HIS A 13 -21.13 1.54 -26.07
C HIS A 13 -20.06 0.57 -26.60
N HIS A 14 -18.89 0.47 -25.95
CA HIS A 14 -17.73 -0.28 -26.44
C HIS A 14 -17.16 -1.29 -25.43
N LEU A 15 -18.00 -1.86 -24.54
CA LEU A 15 -17.58 -2.79 -23.49
C LEU A 15 -16.69 -3.95 -24.00
N ARG A 16 -16.95 -4.46 -25.21
CA ARG A 16 -16.15 -5.52 -25.88
C ARG A 16 -14.67 -5.20 -26.05
N ARG A 17 -14.32 -3.91 -26.12
CA ARG A 17 -12.94 -3.46 -26.33
C ARG A 17 -12.11 -3.45 -25.05
N PHE A 18 -12.77 -3.33 -23.89
CA PHE A 18 -12.12 -3.07 -22.60
C PHE A 18 -12.32 -4.18 -21.57
N VAL A 19 -13.41 -4.95 -21.71
CA VAL A 19 -13.75 -6.03 -20.79
C VAL A 19 -13.31 -7.36 -21.38
N ASN A 20 -12.69 -8.20 -20.54
CA ASN A 20 -12.33 -9.56 -20.93
C ASN A 20 -13.55 -10.31 -21.51
N PRO A 21 -13.45 -10.97 -22.68
CA PRO A 21 -14.59 -11.63 -23.33
C PRO A 21 -15.37 -12.61 -22.44
N VAL A 22 -14.69 -13.31 -21.52
CA VAL A 22 -15.32 -14.25 -20.58
C VAL A 22 -16.13 -13.53 -19.51
N ILE A 23 -15.66 -12.37 -19.04
CA ILE A 23 -16.38 -11.55 -18.05
C ILE A 23 -17.55 -10.83 -18.71
N LEU A 24 -17.37 -10.38 -19.95
CA LEU A 24 -18.43 -9.76 -20.73
C LEU A 24 -19.59 -10.72 -20.98
N GLU A 25 -19.29 -11.96 -21.37
CA GLU A 25 -20.32 -12.99 -21.60
C GLU A 25 -21.09 -13.31 -20.31
N ARG A 26 -20.39 -13.45 -19.18
CA ARG A 26 -21.02 -13.65 -17.87
C ARG A 26 -21.87 -12.47 -17.42
N GLY A 27 -21.45 -11.23 -17.71
CA GLY A 27 -22.25 -10.04 -17.41
C GLY A 27 -23.53 -9.99 -18.24
N ARG A 28 -23.42 -10.35 -19.53
CA ARG A 28 -24.59 -10.51 -20.42
C ARG A 28 -25.55 -11.56 -19.91
N GLU A 29 -25.06 -12.73 -19.48
CA GLU A 29 -25.89 -13.77 -18.90
C GLU A 29 -26.67 -13.27 -17.67
N TYR A 30 -26.07 -12.40 -16.83
CA TYR A 30 -26.74 -11.85 -15.64
C TYR A 30 -27.83 -10.84 -16.01
N ALA A 31 -27.59 -9.96 -16.98
CA ALA A 31 -28.58 -9.04 -17.51
C ALA A 31 -29.76 -9.80 -18.16
N GLU A 32 -29.47 -10.74 -19.07
CA GLU A 32 -30.50 -11.53 -19.78
C GLU A 32 -31.34 -12.42 -18.86
N ASN A 33 -30.77 -12.87 -17.72
CA ASN A 33 -31.49 -13.63 -16.71
C ASN A 33 -32.25 -12.75 -15.68
N GLY A 34 -32.25 -11.42 -15.86
CA GLY A 34 -32.94 -10.49 -14.97
C GLY A 34 -32.37 -10.46 -13.55
N CYS A 35 -31.05 -10.68 -13.40
CA CYS A 35 -30.39 -10.65 -12.11
C CYS A 35 -30.06 -9.23 -11.62
N VAL A 36 -30.33 -8.21 -12.42
CA VAL A 36 -30.18 -6.80 -12.04
C VAL A 36 -31.53 -6.27 -11.54
N HIS A 37 -31.49 -5.58 -10.40
CA HIS A 37 -32.66 -5.11 -9.67
C HIS A 37 -32.45 -3.66 -9.23
N GLU A 38 -33.54 -2.91 -9.14
CA GLU A 38 -33.56 -1.58 -8.49
C GLU A 38 -32.53 -0.60 -9.06
N ILE A 39 -32.44 -0.49 -10.39
CA ILE A 39 -31.59 0.54 -11.01
C ILE A 39 -32.22 1.91 -10.78
N GLU A 40 -31.54 2.76 -10.03
CA GLU A 40 -31.96 4.13 -9.75
C GLU A 40 -30.84 5.14 -10.01
N GLU A 41 -31.21 6.29 -10.56
CA GLU A 41 -30.30 7.43 -10.74
C GLU A 41 -30.33 8.29 -9.48
N VAL A 42 -29.29 8.18 -8.65
CA VAL A 42 -29.21 8.87 -7.34
C VAL A 42 -28.68 10.30 -7.47
N GLU A 43 -27.81 10.54 -8.46
CA GLU A 43 -27.33 11.86 -8.89
C GLU A 43 -27.25 11.89 -10.43
N PRO A 44 -27.21 13.06 -11.08
CA PRO A 44 -27.11 13.12 -12.54
C PRO A 44 -25.90 12.34 -13.07
N GLY A 45 -26.16 11.25 -13.79
CA GLY A 45 -25.11 10.34 -14.29
C GLY A 45 -24.64 9.27 -13.30
N VAL A 46 -25.07 9.26 -12.03
CA VAL A 46 -24.71 8.24 -11.03
C VAL A 46 -25.87 7.28 -10.81
N PHE A 47 -25.62 6.00 -11.09
CA PHE A 47 -26.58 4.91 -10.99
C PHE A 47 -26.20 3.94 -9.91
N GLN A 48 -27.19 3.52 -9.12
CA GLN A 48 -27.06 2.49 -8.12
C GLN A 48 -28.00 1.33 -8.48
N ALA A 49 -27.53 0.09 -8.31
CA ALA A 49 -28.28 -1.11 -8.62
C ALA A 49 -27.89 -2.27 -7.70
N GLN A 50 -28.82 -3.21 -7.49
CA GLN A 50 -28.53 -4.49 -6.84
C GLN A 50 -28.44 -5.60 -7.90
N VAL A 51 -27.46 -6.48 -7.77
CA VAL A 51 -27.26 -7.62 -8.67
C VAL A 51 -27.25 -8.92 -7.89
N SER A 52 -28.20 -9.81 -8.17
CA SER A 52 -28.28 -11.13 -7.53
C SER A 52 -27.27 -12.12 -8.14
N GLY A 53 -26.41 -12.68 -7.28
CA GLY A 53 -25.44 -13.72 -7.62
C GLY A 53 -25.42 -14.84 -6.57
N SER A 54 -24.24 -15.19 -6.05
CA SER A 54 -24.15 -16.04 -4.84
C SER A 54 -24.74 -15.36 -3.60
N GLU A 55 -24.74 -14.02 -3.61
CA GLU A 55 -25.37 -13.10 -2.66
C GLU A 55 -25.90 -11.89 -3.49
N ASN A 56 -26.59 -10.93 -2.86
CA ASN A 56 -26.94 -9.67 -3.54
C ASN A 56 -25.76 -8.71 -3.43
N TYR A 57 -25.34 -8.16 -4.56
CA TYR A 57 -24.20 -7.25 -4.68
C TYR A 57 -24.69 -5.86 -5.04
N GLU A 58 -24.16 -4.84 -4.39
CA GLU A 58 -24.44 -3.44 -4.69
C GLU A 58 -23.43 -2.93 -5.73
N VAL A 59 -23.96 -2.25 -6.75
CA VAL A 59 -23.19 -1.72 -7.88
C VAL A 59 -23.50 -0.24 -8.04
N GLU A 60 -22.45 0.58 -8.10
CA GLU A 60 -22.53 2.02 -8.39
C GLU A 60 -21.77 2.32 -9.67
N ILE A 61 -22.36 3.12 -10.56
CA ILE A 61 -21.79 3.49 -11.86
C ILE A 61 -21.99 4.98 -12.12
N GLU A 62 -20.92 5.68 -12.44
CA GLU A 62 -20.97 7.05 -12.92
C GLU A 62 -20.70 7.09 -14.43
N LEU A 63 -21.66 7.61 -15.18
CA LEU A 63 -21.62 7.80 -16.63
C LEU A 63 -21.53 9.28 -16.98
N GLY A 64 -20.59 9.61 -17.85
CA GLY A 64 -20.54 10.90 -18.54
C GLY A 64 -21.62 11.01 -19.62
N ASP A 65 -21.85 12.24 -20.09
CA ASP A 65 -22.88 12.59 -21.09
C ASP A 65 -22.75 11.84 -22.43
N ASP A 66 -21.56 11.31 -22.75
CA ASP A 66 -21.24 10.56 -23.97
C ASP A 66 -21.14 9.03 -23.76
N GLY A 67 -21.57 8.54 -22.60
CA GLY A 67 -21.50 7.13 -22.22
C GLY A 67 -20.13 6.67 -21.73
N GLU A 68 -19.18 7.59 -21.50
CA GLU A 68 -17.94 7.31 -20.78
C GLU A 68 -18.23 6.85 -19.35
N VAL A 69 -17.63 5.74 -18.91
CA VAL A 69 -17.72 5.25 -17.53
C VAL A 69 -16.65 5.96 -16.72
N LEU A 70 -17.04 6.99 -15.98
CA LEU A 70 -16.15 7.83 -15.17
C LEU A 70 -15.69 7.08 -13.90
N SER A 71 -16.61 6.36 -13.26
CA SER A 71 -16.34 5.47 -12.14
C SER A 71 -17.30 4.27 -12.19
N SER A 72 -16.87 3.15 -11.64
CA SER A 72 -17.78 2.04 -11.36
C SER A 72 -17.22 1.17 -10.26
N ASP A 73 -18.05 0.86 -9.28
CA ASP A 73 -17.69 0.12 -8.09
C ASP A 73 -18.72 -0.98 -7.82
N CYS A 74 -18.26 -2.07 -7.22
CA CYS A 74 -19.11 -3.18 -6.81
C CYS A 74 -18.50 -3.87 -5.60
N ASP A 75 -19.34 -4.18 -4.62
CA ASP A 75 -18.98 -4.82 -3.36
C ASP A 75 -18.64 -6.32 -3.50
N CYS A 76 -18.65 -6.87 -4.72
CA CYS A 76 -18.33 -8.27 -4.95
C CYS A 76 -16.81 -8.55 -4.77
N PRO A 77 -16.42 -9.74 -4.29
CA PRO A 77 -15.03 -10.07 -3.94
C PRO A 77 -14.14 -10.37 -5.17
N TYR A 78 -14.45 -9.80 -6.34
CA TYR A 78 -13.74 -10.05 -7.58
C TYR A 78 -12.50 -9.15 -7.69
N ASP A 79 -11.31 -9.74 -7.78
CA ASP A 79 -10.00 -9.04 -7.86
C ASP A 79 -9.21 -9.33 -9.16
N ALA A 80 -9.72 -10.20 -10.03
CA ALA A 80 -8.99 -10.73 -11.18
C ALA A 80 -9.01 -9.83 -12.43
N GLY A 81 -9.50 -8.58 -12.32
CA GLY A 81 -9.59 -7.64 -13.43
C GLY A 81 -10.25 -6.31 -13.05
N PRO A 82 -10.27 -5.34 -13.98
CA PRO A 82 -10.70 -3.96 -13.70
C PRO A 82 -12.21 -3.80 -13.51
N VAL A 83 -13.01 -4.75 -14.03
CA VAL A 83 -14.49 -4.74 -13.98
C VAL A 83 -14.98 -6.16 -13.71
N CYS A 84 -15.92 -6.33 -12.79
CA CYS A 84 -16.55 -7.60 -12.49
C CYS A 84 -17.80 -7.84 -13.37
N LYS A 85 -18.31 -9.08 -13.41
CA LYS A 85 -19.52 -9.42 -14.17
C LYS A 85 -20.78 -8.65 -13.73
N HIS A 86 -20.88 -8.24 -12.46
CA HIS A 86 -22.06 -7.50 -11.95
C HIS A 86 -22.08 -6.06 -12.47
N ARG A 87 -20.93 -5.36 -12.45
CA ARG A 87 -20.75 -4.04 -13.09
C ARG A 87 -21.08 -4.09 -14.58
N VAL A 88 -20.63 -5.15 -15.26
CA VAL A 88 -20.97 -5.35 -16.67
C VAL A 88 -22.47 -5.55 -16.88
N ALA A 89 -23.16 -6.31 -16.03
CA ALA A 89 -24.59 -6.53 -16.15
C ALA A 89 -25.37 -5.21 -16.02
N VAL A 90 -25.04 -4.38 -15.02
CA VAL A 90 -25.65 -3.05 -14.85
C VAL A 90 -25.35 -2.12 -16.03
N LEU A 91 -24.12 -2.13 -16.56
CA LEU A 91 -23.77 -1.36 -17.77
C LEU A 91 -24.58 -1.80 -19.00
N ILE A 92 -24.89 -3.09 -19.13
CA ILE A 92 -25.71 -3.60 -20.24
C ILE A 92 -27.16 -3.13 -20.06
N GLU A 93 -27.72 -3.25 -18.86
CA GLU A 93 -29.08 -2.79 -18.58
C GLU A 93 -29.23 -1.27 -18.80
N LEU A 94 -28.27 -0.47 -18.30
CA LEU A 94 -28.24 0.98 -18.50
C LEU A 94 -28.12 1.37 -19.98
N LEU A 95 -27.35 0.60 -20.77
CA LEU A 95 -27.25 0.81 -22.22
C LEU A 95 -28.60 0.58 -22.90
N GLU A 96 -29.33 -0.47 -22.49
CA GLU A 96 -30.64 -0.80 -23.03
C GLU A 96 -31.71 0.22 -22.61
N GLU A 97 -31.73 0.62 -21.33
CA GLU A 97 -32.68 1.57 -20.77
C GLU A 97 -32.48 3.00 -21.29
N LYS A 98 -31.24 3.50 -21.34
CA LYS A 98 -30.96 4.90 -21.73
C LYS A 98 -30.77 5.11 -23.22
N PHE A 99 -30.34 4.09 -23.96
CA PHE A 99 -29.94 4.25 -25.36
C PHE A 99 -30.68 3.33 -26.35
N GLY A 100 -31.61 2.48 -25.89
CA GLY A 100 -32.62 1.86 -26.76
C GLY A 100 -32.11 0.80 -27.72
N SER A 101 -31.19 -0.05 -27.26
CA SER A 101 -30.58 -1.21 -27.95
C SER A 101 -29.61 -0.90 -29.10
N GLY A 102 -28.37 -1.40 -28.96
CA GLY A 102 -27.39 -1.55 -30.03
C GLY A 102 -25.94 -1.41 -29.57
N LEU A 103 -25.26 -2.51 -29.26
CA LEU A 103 -23.80 -2.60 -29.44
C LEU A 103 -23.55 -2.46 -30.95
N GLU A 104 -23.54 -1.23 -31.47
CA GLU A 104 -23.31 -1.00 -32.89
C GLU A 104 -21.87 -1.41 -33.24
N ASN A 105 -21.79 -2.37 -34.15
CA ASN A 105 -20.58 -2.67 -34.89
C ASN A 105 -20.25 -1.44 -35.74
N GLU A 106 -19.21 -0.68 -35.41
CA GLU A 106 -18.69 0.33 -36.31
C GLU A 106 -17.70 -0.30 -37.32
N GLU A 107 -18.17 -0.51 -38.54
CA GLU A 107 -17.37 -0.17 -39.72
C GLU A 107 -17.91 1.14 -40.32
N GLU A 108 -17.01 2.12 -40.42
CA GLU A 108 -16.96 3.25 -41.37
C GLU A 108 -17.88 4.49 -41.22
N ALA A 109 -17.27 5.51 -40.59
CA ALA A 109 -16.88 6.81 -41.20
C ALA A 109 -17.94 7.88 -41.63
N LYS A 110 -17.83 9.02 -40.91
CA LYS A 110 -17.65 10.41 -41.43
C LYS A 110 -18.89 11.26 -41.81
N PRO A 111 -18.77 12.61 -41.90
CA PRO A 111 -19.25 13.56 -40.89
C PRO A 111 -20.31 14.56 -41.41
N SER A 112 -21.13 15.13 -40.53
CA SER A 112 -21.82 16.42 -40.81
C SER A 112 -22.34 17.03 -39.50
N SER A 113 -21.87 18.22 -39.10
CA SER A 113 -22.57 19.53 -39.22
C SER A 113 -23.98 19.52 -38.59
N THR A 114 -24.40 20.42 -37.68
CA THR A 114 -24.22 21.88 -37.68
C THR A 114 -24.74 22.48 -36.36
N ARG A 115 -24.02 23.51 -35.86
CA ARG A 115 -24.50 24.69 -35.09
C ARG A 115 -25.67 24.58 -34.08
N GLY A 116 -25.34 24.89 -32.83
CA GLY A 116 -26.28 25.43 -31.83
C GLY A 116 -25.56 26.03 -30.62
N LYS A 117 -25.49 27.35 -30.53
CA LYS A 117 -24.76 28.18 -29.54
C LYS A 117 -25.04 27.89 -28.06
N LYS A 118 -23.95 27.91 -27.27
CA LYS A 118 -23.74 28.52 -25.93
C LYS A 118 -24.96 28.71 -25.01
N LYS A 119 -24.86 28.17 -23.79
CA LYS A 119 -24.85 28.96 -22.54
C LYS A 119 -24.10 28.22 -21.43
N ALA A 120 -23.11 28.90 -20.86
CA ALA A 120 -22.52 28.56 -19.58
C ALA A 120 -23.54 28.80 -18.46
N THR A 121 -23.55 27.97 -17.40
CA THR A 121 -23.17 28.29 -15.99
C THR A 121 -23.85 27.37 -14.96
N THR A 122 -23.03 26.78 -14.07
CA THR A 122 -23.17 26.64 -12.60
C THR A 122 -24.26 25.76 -11.97
N VAL A 123 -23.87 25.00 -10.93
CA VAL A 123 -24.73 24.56 -9.81
C VAL A 123 -24.14 25.19 -8.52
N PRO A 124 -24.87 25.67 -7.50
CA PRO A 124 -26.29 25.99 -7.35
C PRO A 124 -26.53 27.42 -6.78
N ALA A 125 -26.56 28.47 -7.61
CA ALA A 125 -27.18 29.76 -7.21
C ALA A 125 -28.72 29.66 -7.09
N LYS A 126 -29.29 28.54 -7.56
CA LYS A 126 -30.74 28.31 -7.66
C LYS A 126 -31.43 27.99 -6.34
N LEU A 127 -30.73 27.53 -5.30
CA LEU A 127 -31.30 27.27 -3.97
C LEU A 127 -30.99 28.38 -2.97
N GLU A 128 -29.82 29.01 -3.10
CA GLU A 128 -29.42 30.12 -2.24
C GLU A 128 -30.33 31.34 -2.40
N THR A 129 -30.79 31.61 -3.63
CA THR A 129 -31.69 32.75 -3.91
C THR A 129 -33.09 32.53 -3.33
N PRO A 130 -33.75 31.36 -3.54
CA PRO A 130 -35.01 31.03 -2.85
C PRO A 130 -34.85 30.94 -1.34
N LEU A 131 -33.75 30.37 -0.82
CA LEU A 131 -33.52 30.30 0.63
C LEU A 131 -33.37 31.71 1.21
N LYS A 132 -32.53 32.58 0.63
CA LYS A 132 -32.38 33.97 1.07
C LYS A 132 -33.66 34.81 0.92
N ALA A 133 -34.52 34.48 -0.04
CA ALA A 133 -35.82 35.13 -0.25
C ALA A 133 -36.93 34.54 0.63
N ALA A 134 -36.79 33.31 1.12
CA ALA A 134 -37.70 32.68 2.05
C ALA A 134 -37.61 33.39 3.41
N SER A 135 -38.75 33.46 4.12
CA SER A 135 -38.76 34.01 5.47
C SER A 135 -37.98 33.10 6.41
N LYS A 136 -37.52 33.66 7.54
CA LYS A 136 -36.81 32.87 8.56
C LYS A 136 -37.68 31.71 9.04
N GLU A 137 -38.99 31.91 9.13
CA GLU A 137 -39.96 30.90 9.55
C GLU A 137 -40.02 29.75 8.56
N THR A 138 -40.05 30.03 7.25
CA THR A 138 -40.05 28.99 6.19
C THR A 138 -38.73 28.22 6.13
N GLN A 139 -37.60 28.90 6.35
CA GLN A 139 -36.29 28.24 6.46
C GLN A 139 -36.22 27.33 7.68
N VAL A 140 -36.76 27.77 8.82
CA VAL A 140 -36.82 26.98 10.05
C VAL A 140 -37.77 25.79 9.89
N GLU A 141 -38.93 25.95 9.26
CA GLU A 141 -39.84 24.84 8.96
C GLU A 141 -39.18 23.79 8.06
N LEU A 142 -38.47 24.20 7.01
CA LEU A 142 -37.73 23.28 6.15
C LEU A 142 -36.68 22.49 6.93
N LEU A 143 -35.93 23.14 7.82
CA LEU A 143 -34.94 22.47 8.68
C LEU A 143 -35.60 21.52 9.68
N LEU A 144 -36.76 21.88 10.23
CA LEU A 144 -37.53 21.02 11.14
C LEU A 144 -38.14 19.81 10.43
N ASP A 145 -38.57 19.97 9.18
CA ASP A 145 -39.08 18.89 8.32
C ASP A 145 -37.95 17.89 8.00
N MET A 146 -36.80 18.39 7.54
CA MET A 146 -35.60 17.58 7.31
C MET A 146 -35.10 16.87 8.59
N ALA A 147 -35.22 17.51 9.75
CA ALA A 147 -34.90 16.91 11.05
C ALA A 147 -35.93 15.86 11.49
N GLY A 148 -37.21 16.03 11.12
CA GLY A 148 -38.29 15.12 11.45
C GLY A 148 -38.16 13.76 10.76
N ASP A 149 -37.61 13.74 9.55
CA ASP A 149 -37.44 12.54 8.73
C ASP A 149 -36.18 11.72 9.05
N SER A 150 -35.21 12.31 9.77
CA SER A 150 -33.95 11.64 10.10
C SER A 150 -33.34 12.14 11.40
N LYS A 151 -33.18 11.22 12.38
CA LYS A 151 -32.42 11.48 13.62
C LYS A 151 -30.96 11.88 13.37
N ILE A 152 -30.41 11.55 12.21
CA ILE A 152 -29.05 11.94 11.81
C ILE A 152 -29.04 13.41 11.38
N GLU A 153 -30.04 13.84 10.61
CA GLU A 153 -30.16 15.24 10.17
C GLU A 153 -30.57 16.17 11.33
N GLU A 154 -31.44 15.71 12.24
CA GLU A 154 -31.77 16.44 13.48
C GLU A 154 -30.51 16.76 14.30
N ARG A 155 -29.65 15.75 14.49
CA ARG A 155 -28.38 15.91 15.22
C ARG A 155 -27.40 16.80 14.47
N ARG A 156 -27.32 16.69 13.15
CA ARG A 156 -26.48 17.54 12.31
C ARG A 156 -26.90 19.01 12.38
N ILE A 157 -28.20 19.29 12.30
CA ILE A 157 -28.74 20.66 12.40
C ILE A 157 -28.46 21.24 13.79
N ARG A 158 -28.66 20.45 14.85
CA ARG A 158 -28.35 20.84 16.24
C ARG A 158 -26.88 21.22 16.42
N LEU A 159 -25.98 20.40 15.88
CA LEU A 159 -24.53 20.64 15.93
C LEU A 159 -24.13 21.93 15.19
N TYR A 160 -24.70 22.18 14.01
CA TYR A 160 -24.47 23.40 13.23
C TYR A 160 -24.97 24.68 13.92
N LEU A 161 -26.06 24.59 14.69
CA LEU A 161 -26.69 25.72 15.37
C LEU A 161 -26.12 25.98 16.78
N SER A 162 -25.29 25.09 17.30
CA SER A 162 -24.59 25.28 18.58
C SER A 162 -23.45 26.30 18.44
N GLU A 163 -23.80 27.58 18.46
CA GLU A 163 -22.81 28.63 18.73
C GLU A 163 -22.37 28.54 20.20
N GLY A 164 -21.11 28.18 20.43
CA GLY A 164 -20.37 28.72 21.58
C GLY A 164 -20.34 27.96 22.91
N GLU A 165 -20.73 26.68 23.01
CA GLU A 165 -20.59 25.93 24.28
C GLU A 165 -19.93 24.55 24.08
N GLY A 166 -18.61 24.51 24.28
CA GLY A 166 -17.69 23.42 23.88
C GLY A 166 -17.88 22.04 24.51
N GLU A 167 -18.90 21.79 25.33
CA GLU A 167 -19.21 20.45 25.86
C GLU A 167 -20.43 19.79 25.20
N GLN A 168 -21.43 20.57 24.75
CA GLN A 168 -22.63 20.01 24.12
C GLN A 168 -22.34 19.43 22.73
N GLY A 169 -21.52 20.11 21.92
CA GLY A 169 -21.20 19.64 20.56
C GLY A 169 -20.36 18.35 20.51
N ILE A 170 -19.43 18.16 21.45
CA ILE A 170 -18.60 16.94 21.51
C ILE A 170 -19.45 15.72 21.91
N GLY A 171 -20.39 15.91 22.84
CA GLY A 171 -21.35 14.86 23.22
C GLY A 171 -22.18 14.36 22.03
N GLU A 172 -22.58 15.27 21.15
CA GLU A 172 -23.31 14.95 19.92
C GLU A 172 -22.43 14.21 18.90
N CYS A 173 -21.19 14.66 18.67
CA CYS A 173 -20.21 13.96 17.85
C CYS A 173 -19.99 12.52 18.35
N ARG A 174 -19.75 12.36 19.65
CA ARG A 174 -19.58 11.04 20.29
C ARG A 174 -20.82 10.17 20.11
N ALA A 175 -22.01 10.73 20.30
CA ALA A 175 -23.25 10.01 20.10
C ALA A 175 -23.48 9.59 18.64
N MET A 176 -23.05 10.40 17.66
CA MET A 176 -23.09 10.07 16.24
C MET A 176 -22.17 8.88 15.93
N ILE A 177 -20.92 8.94 16.38
CA ILE A 177 -19.94 7.86 16.23
C ILE A 177 -20.47 6.56 16.85
N ARG A 178 -20.81 6.59 18.14
CA ARG A 178 -21.30 5.40 18.87
C ARG A 178 -22.57 4.81 18.29
N SER A 179 -23.46 5.65 17.73
CA SER A 179 -24.68 5.15 17.09
C SER A 179 -24.38 4.33 15.83
N SER A 180 -23.42 4.80 15.01
CA SER A 180 -22.93 4.09 13.83
C SER A 180 -22.27 2.77 14.25
N VAL A 181 -21.34 2.81 15.21
CA VAL A 181 -20.67 1.61 15.72
C VAL A 181 -21.69 0.59 16.23
N LYS A 182 -22.58 0.99 17.14
CA LYS A 182 -23.58 0.10 17.75
C LYS A 182 -24.52 -0.55 16.72
N GLN A 183 -24.85 0.14 15.64
CA GLN A 183 -25.70 -0.40 14.58
C GLN A 183 -25.06 -1.60 13.87
N TYR A 184 -23.73 -1.63 13.82
CA TYR A 184 -22.94 -2.63 13.10
C TYR A 184 -22.12 -3.56 14.01
N SER A 185 -22.28 -3.42 15.33
CA SER A 185 -21.76 -4.35 16.32
C SER A 185 -22.69 -5.53 16.55
N ASP A 186 -22.12 -6.67 16.93
CA ASP A 186 -22.88 -7.82 17.41
C ASP A 186 -23.48 -7.60 18.81
N LYS A 187 -24.16 -8.62 19.35
CA LYS A 187 -24.76 -8.58 20.70
C LYS A 187 -23.76 -8.39 21.84
N HIS A 188 -22.47 -8.57 21.60
CA HIS A 188 -21.38 -8.40 22.54
C HIS A 188 -20.61 -7.09 22.35
N GLY A 189 -21.00 -6.27 21.36
CA GLY A 189 -20.32 -5.02 21.04
C GLY A 189 -19.12 -5.20 20.11
N PHE A 190 -18.92 -6.38 19.53
CA PHE A 190 -17.83 -6.66 18.60
C PHE A 190 -18.21 -6.31 17.16
N VAL A 191 -17.32 -5.66 16.42
CA VAL A 191 -17.51 -5.35 14.99
C VAL A 191 -16.67 -6.31 14.14
N GLU A 192 -17.34 -7.15 13.36
CA GLU A 192 -16.68 -8.03 12.39
C GLU A 192 -16.08 -7.23 11.23
N TRP A 193 -14.99 -7.74 10.63
CA TRP A 193 -14.21 -7.02 9.62
C TRP A 193 -15.06 -6.46 8.45
N ARG A 194 -16.07 -7.23 8.02
CA ARG A 194 -16.99 -6.84 6.92
C ARG A 194 -17.85 -5.62 7.26
N ASN A 195 -18.10 -5.40 8.53
CA ASN A 195 -18.94 -4.31 9.04
C ASN A 195 -18.13 -3.08 9.45
N THR A 196 -16.80 -3.20 9.52
CA THR A 196 -15.90 -2.12 9.96
C THR A 196 -16.07 -0.85 9.13
N GLY A 197 -16.11 -0.96 7.80
CA GLY A 197 -16.33 0.18 6.89
C GLY A 197 -17.67 0.90 7.11
N LYS A 198 -18.71 0.19 7.56
CA LYS A 198 -20.02 0.80 7.90
C LYS A 198 -20.01 1.37 9.31
N ALA A 199 -19.37 0.68 10.26
CA ALA A 199 -19.26 1.11 11.65
C ALA A 199 -18.58 2.48 11.79
N VAL A 200 -17.54 2.75 10.99
CA VAL A 200 -16.78 4.01 11.05
C VAL A 200 -17.47 5.21 10.39
N LYS A 201 -18.58 5.03 9.67
CA LYS A 201 -19.27 6.14 8.94
C LYS A 201 -19.65 7.31 9.84
N GLY A 202 -20.01 7.05 11.10
CA GLY A 202 -20.25 8.09 12.09
C GLY A 202 -19.01 8.94 12.40
N ALA A 203 -17.83 8.31 12.46
CA ALA A 203 -16.55 8.99 12.66
C ALA A 203 -16.12 9.79 11.43
N GLU A 204 -16.27 9.24 10.23
CA GLU A 204 -15.99 9.96 8.97
C GLU A 204 -16.82 11.25 8.87
N LYS A 205 -18.12 11.18 9.18
CA LYS A 205 -18.99 12.37 9.21
C LYS A 205 -18.54 13.42 10.22
N VAL A 206 -18.07 13.01 11.40
CA VAL A 206 -17.53 13.93 12.40
C VAL A 206 -16.21 14.55 11.94
N ALA A 207 -15.37 13.80 11.23
CA ALA A 207 -14.16 14.35 10.60
C ALA A 207 -14.49 15.40 9.53
N ASP A 208 -15.51 15.16 8.69
CA ASP A 208 -15.99 16.15 7.71
C ASP A 208 -16.52 17.43 8.38
N LEU A 209 -17.23 17.28 9.51
CA LEU A 209 -17.69 18.39 10.33
C LEU A 209 -16.51 19.18 10.93
N ALA A 210 -15.44 18.49 11.32
CA ALA A 210 -14.23 19.13 11.81
C ALA A 210 -13.54 19.96 10.70
N LEU A 211 -13.44 19.42 9.49
CA LEU A 211 -12.87 20.14 8.35
C LEU A 211 -13.64 21.43 8.05
N LYS A 212 -14.98 21.35 7.98
CA LYS A 212 -15.84 22.53 7.79
C LYS A 212 -15.71 23.54 8.93
N SER A 213 -15.49 23.06 10.16
CA SER A 213 -15.24 23.93 11.32
C SER A 213 -13.90 24.66 11.19
N ALA A 214 -12.85 23.99 10.70
CA ALA A 214 -11.56 24.60 10.44
C ALA A 214 -11.67 25.68 9.33
N GLU A 215 -12.32 25.35 8.20
CA GLU A 215 -12.60 26.29 7.10
C GLU A 215 -13.44 27.50 7.56
N GLY A 216 -14.35 27.29 8.50
CA GLY A 216 -15.16 28.33 9.14
C GLY A 216 -14.42 29.18 10.18
N GLY A 217 -13.10 29.04 10.32
CA GLY A 217 -12.28 29.81 11.26
C GLY A 217 -12.40 29.36 12.72
N LYS A 218 -12.82 28.11 12.97
CA LYS A 218 -12.99 27.51 14.31
C LYS A 218 -12.02 26.33 14.53
N PRO A 219 -10.70 26.55 14.51
CA PRO A 219 -9.70 25.48 14.57
C PRO A 219 -9.72 24.70 15.90
N LEU A 220 -10.03 25.36 17.01
CA LEU A 220 -10.19 24.70 18.32
C LEU A 220 -11.31 23.68 18.33
N GLN A 221 -12.44 23.98 17.68
CA GLN A 221 -13.57 23.07 17.57
C GLN A 221 -13.23 21.91 16.65
N ALA A 222 -12.58 22.19 15.52
CA ALA A 222 -12.14 21.17 14.58
C ALA A 222 -11.21 20.14 15.25
N VAL A 223 -10.16 20.59 15.94
CA VAL A 223 -9.23 19.69 16.65
C VAL A 223 -9.94 18.91 17.75
N ALA A 224 -10.86 19.52 18.50
CA ALA A 224 -11.63 18.80 19.52
C ALA A 224 -12.50 17.67 18.91
N PHE A 225 -13.10 17.89 17.74
CA PHE A 225 -13.86 16.86 17.04
C PHE A 225 -12.97 15.73 16.54
N LEU A 226 -11.80 16.05 15.95
CA LEU A 226 -10.85 15.04 15.48
C LEU A 226 -10.27 14.21 16.63
N LEU A 227 -9.99 14.82 17.78
CA LEU A 227 -9.58 14.09 18.99
C LEU A 227 -10.69 13.19 19.52
N CYS A 228 -11.95 13.63 19.47
CA CYS A 228 -13.09 12.79 19.82
C CYS A 228 -13.22 11.58 18.87
N VAL A 229 -12.96 11.77 17.57
CA VAL A 229 -12.91 10.68 16.60
C VAL A 229 -11.80 9.70 16.96
N ALA A 230 -10.58 10.20 17.18
CA ALA A 230 -9.44 9.35 17.54
C ALA A 230 -9.71 8.54 18.82
N GLU A 231 -10.24 9.17 19.87
CA GLU A 231 -10.56 8.49 21.13
C GLU A 231 -11.56 7.33 20.93
N GLU A 232 -12.69 7.60 20.26
CA GLU A 232 -13.73 6.59 20.03
C GLU A 232 -13.28 5.47 19.09
N MET A 233 -12.45 5.78 18.09
CA MET A 233 -11.92 4.79 17.17
C MET A 233 -10.85 3.92 17.82
N VAL A 234 -10.03 4.46 18.72
CA VAL A 234 -9.09 3.66 19.52
C VAL A 234 -9.85 2.69 20.43
N GLU A 235 -10.95 3.12 21.04
CA GLU A 235 -11.84 2.25 21.82
C GLU A 235 -12.43 1.14 20.94
N LEU A 236 -12.95 1.49 19.76
CA LEU A 236 -13.48 0.52 18.80
C LEU A 236 -12.43 -0.49 18.33
N LEU A 237 -11.18 -0.07 18.14
CA LEU A 237 -10.10 -0.94 17.68
C LEU A 237 -9.84 -2.12 18.64
N GLN A 238 -10.14 -1.95 19.94
CA GLN A 238 -10.05 -3.03 20.93
C GLN A 238 -11.23 -4.03 20.84
N ALA A 239 -12.28 -3.68 20.10
CA ALA A 239 -13.53 -4.42 20.00
C ALA A 239 -13.94 -4.67 18.53
N ALA A 240 -12.98 -4.69 17.61
CA ALA A 240 -13.24 -4.92 16.19
C ALA A 240 -12.14 -5.76 15.54
N ASP A 241 -12.49 -6.44 14.45
CA ASP A 241 -11.53 -7.02 13.52
C ASP A 241 -11.14 -5.95 12.49
N ASP A 242 -9.99 -5.30 12.70
CA ASP A 242 -9.45 -4.27 11.80
C ASP A 242 -8.35 -4.81 10.88
N SER A 243 -8.46 -6.07 10.45
CA SER A 243 -7.47 -6.69 9.55
C SER A 243 -7.26 -5.90 8.23
N ASP A 244 -8.29 -5.18 7.77
CA ASP A 244 -8.24 -4.30 6.60
C ASP A 244 -7.74 -2.87 6.92
N GLY A 245 -7.46 -2.57 8.20
CA GLY A 245 -6.86 -1.31 8.66
C GLY A 245 -7.77 -0.09 8.56
N VAL A 246 -9.08 -0.27 8.46
CA VAL A 246 -10.07 0.79 8.26
C VAL A 246 -10.17 1.71 9.48
N ILE A 247 -10.26 1.15 10.69
CA ILE A 247 -10.33 1.93 11.94
C ILE A 247 -9.00 2.65 12.16
N GLY A 248 -7.88 1.94 11.98
CA GLY A 248 -6.54 2.52 12.03
C GLY A 248 -6.37 3.70 11.07
N ALA A 249 -6.91 3.60 9.85
CA ALA A 249 -6.88 4.68 8.86
C ALA A 249 -7.70 5.90 9.31
N VAL A 250 -8.88 5.73 9.90
CA VAL A 250 -9.69 6.86 10.41
C VAL A 250 -8.97 7.60 11.55
N ILE A 251 -8.28 6.87 12.45
CA ILE A 251 -7.47 7.48 13.52
C ILE A 251 -6.28 8.24 12.91
N GLY A 252 -5.54 7.60 12.01
CA GLY A 252 -4.40 8.20 11.31
C GLY A 252 -4.79 9.49 10.57
N ASN A 253 -5.86 9.43 9.76
CA ASN A 253 -6.38 10.59 9.03
C ASN A 253 -6.80 11.72 9.97
N SER A 254 -7.40 11.40 11.11
CA SER A 254 -7.80 12.42 12.09
C SER A 254 -6.59 13.15 12.68
N ILE A 255 -5.51 12.43 12.98
CA ILE A 255 -4.26 13.02 13.48
C ILE A 255 -3.54 13.80 12.37
N GLU A 256 -3.57 13.31 11.13
CA GLU A 256 -3.02 14.04 9.98
C GLU A 256 -3.75 15.37 9.76
N LEU A 257 -5.09 15.39 9.81
CA LEU A 257 -5.89 16.62 9.73
C LEU A 257 -5.58 17.58 10.88
N ILE A 258 -5.37 17.08 12.09
CA ILE A 258 -4.88 17.90 13.22
C ILE A 258 -3.53 18.53 12.87
N GLY A 259 -2.61 17.75 12.30
CA GLY A 259 -1.31 18.22 11.82
C GLY A 259 -1.43 19.32 10.76
N GLN A 260 -2.37 19.19 9.82
CA GLN A 260 -2.64 20.21 8.80
C GLN A 260 -3.17 21.52 9.41
N ILE A 261 -4.12 21.43 10.35
CA ILE A 261 -4.65 22.60 11.09
C ILE A 261 -3.54 23.27 11.90
N ALA A 262 -2.67 22.47 12.54
CA ALA A 262 -1.54 22.98 13.31
C ALA A 262 -0.45 23.59 12.40
N GLY A 263 -0.25 23.04 11.21
CA GLY A 263 0.71 23.50 10.22
C GLY A 263 0.37 24.86 9.63
N ASP A 264 -0.91 25.22 9.54
CA ASP A 264 -1.37 26.59 9.21
C ASP A 264 -1.24 27.56 10.40
N SER A 265 -0.17 27.41 11.19
CA SER A 265 0.05 28.17 12.43
C SER A 265 0.11 29.68 12.22
N ALA A 266 0.45 30.13 11.01
CA ALA A 266 0.49 31.53 10.61
C ALA A 266 -0.91 32.17 10.55
N SER A 267 -1.94 31.39 10.22
CA SER A 267 -3.34 31.84 10.15
C SER A 267 -4.03 31.80 11.52
N LEU A 268 -3.40 31.18 12.52
CA LEU A 268 -3.91 31.07 13.89
C LEU A 268 -3.58 32.31 14.74
N MET A 269 -4.56 32.78 15.50
CA MET A 269 -4.35 33.78 16.54
C MET A 269 -3.43 33.21 17.65
N PRO A 270 -2.60 34.03 18.32
CA PRO A 270 -1.72 33.56 19.40
C PRO A 270 -2.44 32.76 20.48
N GLU A 271 -3.65 33.18 20.88
CA GLU A 271 -4.46 32.50 21.89
C GLU A 271 -4.98 31.15 21.39
N GLN A 272 -5.32 31.04 20.10
CA GLN A 272 -5.73 29.77 19.49
C GLN A 272 -4.55 28.79 19.46
N ARG A 273 -3.37 29.28 19.07
CA ARG A 273 -2.14 28.49 19.03
C ARG A 273 -1.77 27.93 20.41
N GLU A 274 -1.81 28.76 21.44
CA GLU A 274 -1.52 28.34 22.82
C GLU A 274 -2.52 27.29 23.32
N ARG A 275 -3.82 27.51 23.08
CA ARG A 275 -4.86 26.55 23.50
C ARG A 275 -4.75 25.23 22.75
N LEU A 276 -4.45 25.26 21.46
CA LEU A 276 -4.24 24.05 20.65
C LEU A 276 -2.98 23.29 21.09
N LEU A 277 -1.87 23.99 21.34
CA LEU A 277 -0.64 23.38 21.86
C LEU A 277 -0.94 22.60 23.14
N LYS A 278 -1.62 23.25 24.09
CA LYS A 278 -2.02 22.62 25.35
C LYS A 278 -2.88 21.39 25.10
N LEU A 279 -3.94 21.52 24.29
CA LEU A 279 -4.86 20.42 23.97
C LEU A 279 -4.14 19.21 23.37
N LEU A 280 -3.21 19.43 22.44
CA LEU A 280 -2.47 18.35 21.78
C LEU A 280 -1.44 17.69 22.70
N THR A 281 -0.72 18.47 23.51
CA THR A 281 0.21 17.90 24.51
C THR A 281 -0.52 17.10 25.58
N GLU A 282 -1.68 17.55 26.04
CA GLU A 282 -2.53 16.81 26.98
C GLU A 282 -3.11 15.55 26.35
N ALA A 283 -3.50 15.60 25.07
CA ALA A 283 -4.02 14.46 24.32
C ALA A 283 -2.96 13.36 24.11
N ALA A 284 -1.73 13.74 23.76
CA ALA A 284 -0.63 12.79 23.55
C ALA A 284 -0.26 11.98 24.81
N GLU A 285 -0.53 12.54 26.00
CA GLU A 285 -0.30 11.91 27.30
C GLU A 285 -1.49 11.06 27.78
N GLN A 286 -2.60 10.99 27.04
CA GLN A 286 -3.81 10.29 27.50
C GLN A 286 -3.64 8.76 27.54
N PRO A 287 -4.26 8.08 28.54
CA PRO A 287 -4.17 6.62 28.67
C PRO A 287 -4.70 5.83 27.47
N PHE A 288 -5.68 6.35 26.73
CA PHE A 288 -6.25 5.61 25.59
C PHE A 288 -5.22 5.42 24.45
N LEU A 289 -4.22 6.30 24.35
CA LEU A 289 -3.12 6.17 23.38
C LEU A 289 -1.94 5.36 23.92
N GLN A 290 -2.02 4.84 25.15
CA GLN A 290 -0.94 4.03 25.69
C GLN A 290 -0.79 2.73 24.89
N GLY A 291 0.41 2.50 24.36
CA GLY A 291 0.69 1.38 23.45
C GLY A 291 0.55 1.73 21.97
N TRP A 292 0.07 2.95 21.65
CA TRP A 292 -0.09 3.46 20.28
C TRP A 292 0.90 4.60 20.00
N SER A 293 2.20 4.26 20.01
CA SER A 293 3.29 5.25 19.93
C SER A 293 3.22 6.16 18.71
N ASP A 294 2.78 5.65 17.55
CA ASP A 294 2.71 6.42 16.31
C ASP A 294 1.70 7.57 16.43
N TRP A 295 0.56 7.33 17.08
CA TRP A 295 -0.46 8.35 17.30
C TRP A 295 -0.06 9.35 18.37
N GLN A 296 0.63 8.90 19.43
CA GLN A 296 1.22 9.82 20.42
C GLN A 296 2.25 10.75 19.77
N LEU A 297 3.11 10.20 18.91
CA LEU A 297 4.12 10.96 18.17
C LEU A 297 3.49 11.91 17.16
N GLY A 298 2.44 11.51 16.44
CA GLY A 298 1.74 12.38 15.49
C GLY A 298 1.09 13.60 16.17
N LEU A 299 0.48 13.41 17.34
CA LEU A 299 -0.04 14.53 18.14
C LEU A 299 1.08 15.43 18.67
N LEU A 300 2.20 14.85 19.10
CA LEU A 300 3.37 15.60 19.54
C LEU A 300 3.99 16.40 18.38
N GLU A 301 4.05 15.84 17.18
CA GLU A 301 4.54 16.52 15.98
C GLU A 301 3.66 17.73 15.64
N ALA A 302 2.33 17.54 15.62
CA ALA A 302 1.38 18.64 15.44
C ALA A 302 1.51 19.72 16.53
N ALA A 303 1.69 19.32 17.79
CA ALA A 303 1.97 20.26 18.88
C ALA A 303 3.27 21.05 18.64
N GLY A 304 4.29 20.43 18.05
CA GLY A 304 5.56 21.06 17.72
C GLY A 304 5.42 22.22 16.73
N LEU A 305 4.52 22.09 15.75
CA LEU A 305 4.21 23.14 14.75
C LEU A 305 3.62 24.41 15.40
N LEU A 306 2.99 24.26 16.56
CA LEU A 306 2.39 25.36 17.33
C LEU A 306 3.38 26.00 18.32
N ALA A 307 4.54 25.39 18.56
CA ALA A 307 5.48 25.82 19.59
C ALA A 307 6.45 26.91 19.11
N VAL A 308 5.94 28.13 18.93
CA VAL A 308 6.67 29.25 18.30
C VAL A 308 7.45 30.11 19.30
N THR A 309 6.97 30.27 20.54
CA THR A 309 7.73 30.97 21.60
C THR A 309 8.61 30.02 22.40
N LYS A 310 9.54 30.56 23.20
CA LYS A 310 10.40 29.74 24.05
C LYS A 310 9.58 28.97 25.08
N GLU A 311 8.61 29.62 25.71
CA GLU A 311 7.74 29.02 26.72
C GLU A 311 6.91 27.87 26.13
N GLN A 312 6.39 28.05 24.93
CA GLN A 312 5.66 27.00 24.20
C GLN A 312 6.57 25.82 23.84
N ARG A 313 7.82 26.08 23.47
CA ARG A 313 8.82 25.02 23.22
C ARG A 313 9.19 24.26 24.48
N ASP A 314 9.25 24.91 25.63
CA ASP A 314 9.51 24.28 26.92
C ASP A 314 8.35 23.35 27.32
N ILE A 315 7.09 23.74 27.04
CA ILE A 315 5.92 22.87 27.21
C ILE A 315 6.03 21.62 26.33
N TRP A 316 6.32 21.81 25.03
CA TRP A 316 6.51 20.70 24.10
C TRP A 316 7.63 19.76 24.55
N GLU A 317 8.76 20.31 24.99
CA GLU A 317 9.89 19.48 25.44
C GLU A 317 9.61 18.71 26.71
N MET A 318 8.83 19.29 27.64
CA MET A 318 8.39 18.58 28.83
C MET A 318 7.55 17.35 28.46
N THR A 319 6.61 17.48 27.53
CA THR A 319 5.80 16.35 27.05
C THR A 319 6.64 15.33 26.30
N ALA A 320 7.53 15.77 25.41
CA ALA A 320 8.46 14.89 24.69
C ALA A 320 9.34 14.07 25.66
N ALA A 321 9.88 14.71 26.70
CA ALA A 321 10.70 14.05 27.71
C ALA A 321 9.91 12.99 28.52
N LYS A 322 8.64 13.24 28.82
CA LYS A 322 7.76 12.25 29.47
C LYS A 322 7.53 11.02 28.59
N LEU A 323 7.27 11.23 27.29
CA LEU A 323 7.06 10.12 26.34
C LEU A 323 8.34 9.27 26.18
N CYS A 324 9.51 9.90 26.05
CA CYS A 324 10.80 9.18 26.08
C CYS A 324 10.98 8.36 27.36
N LYS A 325 10.62 8.92 28.52
CA LYS A 325 10.75 8.22 29.80
C LYS A 325 9.81 7.03 29.90
N ALA A 326 8.55 7.19 29.47
CA ALA A 326 7.57 6.11 29.45
C ALA A 326 8.01 4.95 28.55
N GLU A 327 8.67 5.24 27.43
CA GLU A 327 9.28 4.21 26.58
C GLU A 327 10.41 3.45 27.29
N ALA A 328 11.32 4.18 27.96
CA ALA A 328 12.47 3.58 28.66
C ALA A 328 12.05 2.66 29.82
N ASP A 329 10.92 2.97 30.47
CA ASP A 329 10.34 2.13 31.52
C ASP A 329 9.62 0.88 30.93
N GLY A 330 9.37 0.85 29.62
CA GLY A 330 8.82 -0.29 28.88
C GLY A 330 9.89 -1.31 28.47
N ALA A 331 9.62 -2.61 28.67
CA ALA A 331 10.58 -3.71 28.51
C ALA A 331 11.07 -4.01 27.07
N SER A 332 10.91 -3.09 26.12
CA SER A 332 11.38 -3.25 24.74
C SER A 332 12.60 -2.36 24.50
N ASN A 333 13.73 -3.00 24.21
CA ASN A 333 15.04 -2.39 23.94
C ASN A 333 15.09 -1.60 22.60
N ARG A 334 13.96 -1.03 22.14
CA ARG A 334 13.86 -0.19 20.94
C ARG A 334 13.53 1.23 21.35
N SER A 335 14.44 2.14 21.04
CA SER A 335 14.35 3.57 21.34
C SER A 335 13.53 4.32 20.26
N TYR A 336 12.37 3.79 19.88
CA TYR A 336 11.60 4.29 18.73
C TYR A 336 11.04 5.69 18.95
N ILE A 337 10.30 5.89 20.05
CA ILE A 337 9.76 7.20 20.46
C ILE A 337 10.90 8.20 20.61
N THR A 338 11.96 7.79 21.29
CA THR A 338 13.12 8.65 21.51
C THR A 338 13.84 9.03 20.21
N GLU A 339 13.95 8.11 19.24
CA GLU A 339 14.52 8.40 17.92
C GLU A 339 13.65 9.38 17.12
N LYS A 340 12.33 9.18 17.11
CA LYS A 340 11.39 10.10 16.43
C LYS A 340 11.39 11.49 17.06
N ILE A 341 11.35 11.58 18.39
CA ILE A 341 11.48 12.85 19.12
C ILE A 341 12.83 13.53 18.82
N THR A 342 13.91 12.75 18.73
CA THR A 342 15.21 13.29 18.33
C THR A 342 15.17 13.87 16.92
N ALA A 343 14.49 13.23 15.97
CA ALA A 343 14.29 13.78 14.63
C ALA A 343 13.50 15.10 14.65
N MET A 344 12.41 15.16 15.43
CA MET A 344 11.61 16.38 15.60
C MET A 344 12.43 17.53 16.19
N ARG A 345 13.27 17.26 17.20
CA ARG A 345 14.18 18.26 17.80
C ARG A 345 15.15 18.82 16.76
N TYR A 346 15.75 17.94 15.94
CA TYR A 346 16.64 18.35 14.87
C TYR A 346 15.95 19.23 13.83
N GLU A 347 14.76 18.84 13.38
CA GLU A 347 13.99 19.61 12.39
C GLU A 347 13.58 20.98 12.93
N ARG A 348 13.28 21.07 14.22
CA ARG A 348 12.99 22.34 14.89
C ARG A 348 14.19 23.28 14.91
N LEU A 349 15.40 22.78 15.23
CA LEU A 349 16.61 23.60 15.21
C LEU A 349 16.86 24.20 13.81
N LEU A 350 16.66 23.39 12.76
CA LEU A 350 16.72 23.88 11.38
C LEU A 350 15.68 24.95 11.08
N ALA A 351 14.43 24.76 11.53
CA ALA A 351 13.36 25.73 11.31
C ALA A 351 13.61 27.09 12.01
N LEU A 352 14.40 27.10 13.08
CA LEU A 352 14.83 28.32 13.78
C LEU A 352 16.02 29.02 13.12
N GLY A 353 16.64 28.42 12.09
CA GLY A 353 17.86 28.93 11.47
C GLY A 353 19.13 28.70 12.30
N GLU A 354 19.06 27.84 13.32
CA GLU A 354 20.16 27.44 14.21
C GLU A 354 20.98 26.31 13.56
N GLU A 355 21.58 26.59 12.40
CA GLU A 355 22.24 25.55 11.58
C GLU A 355 23.45 24.91 12.27
N GLU A 356 24.22 25.69 13.05
CA GLU A 356 25.38 25.18 13.79
C GLU A 356 24.94 24.28 14.95
N GLU A 357 23.96 24.70 15.75
CA GLU A 357 23.39 23.88 16.81
C GLU A 357 22.73 22.61 16.24
N ALA A 358 21.99 22.72 15.13
CA ALA A 358 21.39 21.57 14.45
C ALA A 358 22.45 20.56 14.00
N ALA A 359 23.57 21.04 13.43
CA ALA A 359 24.68 20.18 13.00
C ALA A 359 25.37 19.49 14.18
N MET A 360 25.57 20.19 15.30
CA MET A 360 26.10 19.59 16.54
C MET A 360 25.13 18.55 17.11
N PHE A 361 23.85 18.89 17.21
CA PHE A 361 22.81 18.00 17.72
C PHE A 361 22.69 16.70 16.89
N MET A 362 22.75 16.81 15.57
CA MET A 362 22.76 15.65 14.67
C MET A 362 23.98 14.77 14.90
N ARG A 363 25.17 15.35 15.05
CA ARG A 363 26.41 14.62 15.34
C ARG A 363 26.32 13.84 16.65
N ASP A 364 25.78 14.44 17.70
CA ASP A 364 25.62 13.79 19.00
C ASP A 364 24.51 12.71 19.00
N SER A 365 23.67 12.72 17.97
CA SER A 365 22.51 11.84 17.82
C SER A 365 22.71 10.71 16.80
N LEU A 366 23.90 10.53 16.24
CA LEU A 366 24.19 9.52 15.21
C LEU A 366 24.00 8.06 15.67
N ARG A 367 23.85 7.81 16.98
CA ARG A 367 23.47 6.48 17.49
C ARG A 367 22.09 6.01 17.01
N TYR A 368 21.23 6.93 16.58
CA TYR A 368 19.90 6.64 16.04
C TYR A 368 19.97 6.42 14.52
N PRO A 369 19.58 5.23 14.01
CA PRO A 369 19.69 4.90 12.59
C PRO A 369 19.03 5.91 11.64
N ASP A 370 17.82 6.38 11.91
CA ASP A 370 17.12 7.36 11.06
C ASP A 370 17.88 8.69 10.99
N ILE A 371 18.45 9.12 12.12
CA ILE A 371 19.28 10.34 12.19
C ILE A 371 20.58 10.14 11.42
N ARG A 372 21.27 9.00 11.60
CA ARG A 372 22.50 8.67 10.88
C ARG A 372 22.27 8.63 9.38
N LYS A 373 21.18 7.98 8.93
CA LYS A 373 20.76 7.93 7.53
C LYS A 373 20.58 9.35 6.96
N LYS A 374 19.86 10.22 7.67
CA LYS A 374 19.64 11.61 7.27
C LYS A 374 20.96 12.38 7.20
N ALA A 375 21.83 12.22 8.20
CA ALA A 375 23.14 12.87 8.27
C ALA A 375 24.05 12.48 7.10
N ILE A 376 24.14 11.18 6.79
CA ILE A 376 24.88 10.65 5.65
C ILE A 376 24.35 11.24 4.34
N GLN A 377 23.03 11.21 4.13
CA GLN A 377 22.43 11.74 2.91
C GLN A 377 22.68 13.25 2.74
N LEU A 378 22.60 14.02 3.83
CA LEU A 378 22.91 15.45 3.82
C LEU A 378 24.38 15.71 3.47
N ALA A 379 25.31 14.94 4.06
CA ALA A 379 26.73 15.04 3.74
C ALA A 379 27.00 14.70 2.27
N MET A 380 26.37 13.65 1.73
CA MET A 380 26.46 13.30 0.31
C MET A 380 25.92 14.40 -0.60
N ASN A 381 24.76 14.97 -0.27
CA ASN A 381 24.15 16.05 -1.04
C ASN A 381 24.99 17.34 -1.04
N LYS A 382 25.72 17.59 0.06
CA LYS A 382 26.67 18.72 0.17
C LYS A 382 28.03 18.45 -0.50
N GLY A 383 28.26 17.24 -1.02
CA GLY A 383 29.56 16.83 -1.57
C GLY A 383 30.62 16.49 -0.52
N SER A 384 30.26 16.47 0.76
CA SER A 384 31.15 16.12 1.88
C SER A 384 31.27 14.59 2.02
N PHE A 385 31.79 13.93 0.99
CA PHE A 385 31.79 12.46 0.91
C PHE A 385 32.61 11.79 2.03
N ASP A 386 33.74 12.37 2.45
CA ASP A 386 34.54 11.82 3.54
C ASP A 386 33.78 11.78 4.88
N GLN A 387 32.93 12.79 5.13
CA GLN A 387 32.07 12.79 6.32
C GLN A 387 30.98 11.71 6.21
N ALA A 388 30.38 11.55 5.03
CA ALA A 388 29.39 10.51 4.78
C ALA A 388 29.99 9.10 5.00
N ILE A 389 31.21 8.87 4.50
CA ILE A 389 31.95 7.63 4.69
C ILE A 389 32.23 7.38 6.17
N ALA A 390 32.80 8.35 6.89
CA ALA A 390 33.11 8.21 8.31
C ALA A 390 31.85 7.88 9.14
N MET A 391 30.73 8.57 8.88
CA MET A 391 29.46 8.29 9.55
C MET A 391 28.90 6.90 9.19
N ALA A 392 29.08 6.42 7.96
CA ALA A 392 28.67 5.06 7.60
C ALA A 392 29.53 4.00 8.33
N GLU A 393 30.85 4.19 8.38
CA GLU A 393 31.79 3.27 9.05
C GLU A 393 31.56 3.19 10.56
N GLU A 394 31.34 4.33 11.21
CA GLU A 394 30.94 4.36 12.62
C GLU A 394 29.63 3.62 12.86
N GLY A 395 28.67 3.72 11.93
CA GLY A 395 27.41 2.98 11.95
C GLY A 395 27.64 1.48 11.82
N GLU A 396 28.49 1.05 10.89
CA GLU A 396 28.86 -0.36 10.71
C GLU A 396 29.46 -0.93 12.01
N VAL A 397 30.36 -0.21 12.68
CA VAL A 397 30.96 -0.64 13.94
C VAL A 397 29.92 -0.75 15.05
N LEU A 398 29.11 0.30 15.24
CA LEU A 398 28.07 0.35 16.27
C LEU A 398 27.05 -0.78 16.10
N ASP A 399 26.51 -0.95 14.89
CA ASP A 399 25.42 -1.89 14.64
C ASP A 399 25.90 -3.33 14.47
N THR A 400 27.18 -3.54 14.18
CA THR A 400 27.81 -4.85 14.35
C THR A 400 27.84 -5.24 15.83
N ALA A 401 28.21 -4.33 16.73
CA ALA A 401 28.20 -4.58 18.17
C ALA A 401 26.79 -4.86 18.70
N ASN A 402 25.78 -4.20 18.14
CA ASN A 402 24.36 -4.42 18.46
C ASN A 402 23.73 -5.65 17.76
N ARG A 403 24.49 -6.37 16.92
CA ARG A 403 24.01 -7.53 16.14
C ARG A 403 22.83 -7.20 15.22
N LEU A 404 22.89 -6.05 14.54
CA LEU A 404 21.88 -5.58 13.60
C LEU A 404 22.42 -5.64 12.15
N PRO A 405 22.55 -6.85 11.55
CA PRO A 405 23.18 -7.03 10.24
C PRO A 405 22.47 -6.28 9.11
N GLY A 406 21.15 -6.06 9.22
CA GLY A 406 20.39 -5.26 8.25
C GLY A 406 20.83 -3.80 8.20
N LEU A 407 21.11 -3.19 9.36
CA LEU A 407 21.63 -1.82 9.43
C LEU A 407 23.07 -1.74 8.94
N VAL A 408 23.93 -2.68 9.36
CA VAL A 408 25.32 -2.78 8.86
C VAL A 408 25.33 -2.84 7.33
N HIS A 409 24.48 -3.68 6.76
CA HIS A 409 24.32 -3.79 5.32
C HIS A 409 23.85 -2.48 4.68
N GLN A 410 22.88 -1.78 5.29
CA GLN A 410 22.43 -0.46 4.83
C GLN A 410 23.55 0.58 4.83
N TRP A 411 24.38 0.64 5.87
CA TRP A 411 25.52 1.56 5.96
C TRP A 411 26.57 1.27 4.89
N LYS A 412 26.84 0.00 4.58
CA LYS A 412 27.69 -0.38 3.46
C LYS A 412 27.16 0.13 2.12
N LYS A 413 25.83 0.12 1.89
CA LYS A 413 25.24 0.69 0.66
C LYS A 413 25.51 2.19 0.56
N PHE A 414 25.34 2.93 1.65
CA PHE A 414 25.66 4.36 1.68
C PHE A 414 27.14 4.63 1.43
N ARG A 415 28.03 3.85 2.07
CA ARG A 415 29.47 3.99 1.89
C ARG A 415 29.89 3.67 0.44
N TYR A 416 29.31 2.64 -0.16
CA TYR A 416 29.53 2.30 -1.58
C TYR A 416 29.16 3.48 -2.49
N GLU A 417 27.99 4.07 -2.26
CA GLU A 417 27.52 5.22 -3.04
C GLU A 417 28.40 6.46 -2.81
N ALA A 418 28.87 6.70 -1.58
CA ALA A 418 29.82 7.77 -1.29
C ALA A 418 31.17 7.55 -1.99
N TYR A 419 31.67 6.32 -2.10
CA TYR A 419 32.86 6.01 -2.90
C TYR A 419 32.64 6.28 -4.39
N ARG A 420 31.46 5.91 -4.92
CA ARG A 420 31.08 6.18 -6.30
C ARG A 420 31.08 7.68 -6.60
N LEU A 421 30.45 8.48 -5.75
CA LEU A 421 30.33 9.93 -5.94
C LEU A 421 31.65 10.68 -5.73
N SER A 422 32.52 10.20 -4.83
CA SER A 422 33.85 10.78 -4.58
C SER A 422 34.94 10.31 -5.56
N GLY A 423 34.64 9.33 -6.42
CA GLY A 423 35.61 8.78 -7.37
C GLY A 423 36.65 7.83 -6.76
N GLN A 424 36.41 7.31 -5.54
CA GLN A 424 37.29 6.36 -4.85
C GLN A 424 37.14 4.94 -5.41
N LYS A 425 37.56 4.73 -6.67
CA LYS A 425 37.31 3.51 -7.44
C LYS A 425 37.79 2.22 -6.77
N GLU A 426 38.98 2.21 -6.19
CA GLU A 426 39.52 0.98 -5.58
C GLU A 426 38.69 0.54 -4.36
N ARG A 427 38.35 1.49 -3.47
CA ARG A 427 37.49 1.21 -2.32
C ARG A 427 36.07 0.83 -2.74
N GLN A 428 35.56 1.45 -3.81
CA GLN A 428 34.27 1.09 -4.40
C GLN A 428 34.28 -0.36 -4.92
N ARG A 429 35.35 -0.78 -5.60
CA ARG A 429 35.51 -2.15 -6.10
C ARG A 429 35.51 -3.17 -4.96
N GLU A 430 36.33 -2.94 -3.94
CA GLU A 430 36.44 -3.82 -2.77
C GLU A 430 35.09 -4.01 -2.06
N LEU A 431 34.42 -2.91 -1.69
CA LEU A 431 33.13 -2.96 -0.99
C LEU A 431 32.02 -3.50 -1.88
N GLY A 432 32.05 -3.21 -3.18
CA GLY A 432 31.11 -3.76 -4.15
C GLY A 432 31.20 -5.27 -4.22
N LEU A 433 32.42 -5.81 -4.33
CA LEU A 433 32.65 -7.26 -4.36
C LEU A 433 32.13 -7.92 -3.08
N GLU A 434 32.39 -7.31 -1.92
CA GLU A 434 31.85 -7.78 -0.64
C GLU A 434 30.32 -7.84 -0.64
N LEU A 435 29.65 -6.76 -1.09
CA LEU A 435 28.18 -6.71 -1.14
C LEU A 435 27.60 -7.71 -2.14
N LEU A 436 28.27 -7.89 -3.28
CA LEU A 436 27.88 -8.87 -4.29
C LEU A 436 27.98 -10.30 -3.76
N ILE A 437 29.09 -10.63 -3.09
CA ILE A 437 29.29 -11.94 -2.43
C ILE A 437 28.28 -12.11 -1.29
N GLY A 438 27.87 -11.01 -0.63
CA GLY A 438 26.80 -11.02 0.37
C GLY A 438 25.38 -11.25 -0.17
N GLY A 439 25.20 -11.38 -1.49
CA GLY A 439 23.92 -11.69 -2.12
C GLY A 439 23.33 -10.58 -3.02
N ASP A 440 23.91 -9.38 -3.03
CA ASP A 440 23.38 -8.24 -3.77
C ASP A 440 23.87 -8.21 -5.23
N ILE A 441 23.21 -8.96 -6.09
CA ILE A 441 23.48 -9.01 -7.55
C ILE A 441 23.53 -7.62 -8.22
N VAL A 442 22.84 -6.62 -7.66
CA VAL A 442 22.72 -5.27 -8.23
C VAL A 442 24.07 -4.58 -8.39
N TYR A 443 25.10 -5.03 -7.66
CA TYR A 443 26.45 -4.50 -7.76
C TYR A 443 27.28 -5.14 -8.88
N TYR A 444 26.85 -6.27 -9.48
CA TYR A 444 27.65 -6.98 -10.49
C TYR A 444 28.03 -6.09 -11.67
N ASP A 445 27.04 -5.50 -12.35
CA ASP A 445 27.29 -4.62 -13.50
C ASP A 445 28.05 -3.34 -13.10
N GLN A 446 27.76 -2.82 -11.90
CA GLN A 446 28.42 -1.63 -11.39
C GLN A 446 29.92 -1.88 -11.19
N ILE A 447 30.28 -3.01 -10.58
CA ILE A 447 31.68 -3.41 -10.36
C ILE A 447 32.35 -3.72 -11.69
N LYS A 448 31.72 -4.51 -12.56
CA LYS A 448 32.26 -4.86 -13.88
C LYS A 448 32.61 -3.62 -14.70
N ALA A 449 31.77 -2.59 -14.66
CA ALA A 449 32.02 -1.32 -15.33
C ALA A 449 33.20 -0.50 -14.76
N LEU A 450 33.66 -0.81 -13.54
CA LEU A 450 34.82 -0.15 -12.94
C LEU A 450 36.15 -0.71 -13.46
N TYR A 451 36.18 -1.87 -14.12
CA TYR A 451 37.39 -2.51 -14.63
C TYR A 451 37.54 -2.36 -16.14
N ALA A 452 38.77 -2.25 -16.62
CA ALA A 452 39.04 -2.51 -18.04
C ALA A 452 38.84 -4.01 -18.34
N PRO A 453 38.47 -4.41 -19.57
CA PRO A 453 38.22 -5.82 -19.90
C PRO A 453 39.36 -6.78 -19.48
N ALA A 454 40.61 -6.38 -19.71
CA ALA A 454 41.78 -7.20 -19.36
C ALA A 454 42.02 -7.32 -17.83
N GLU A 455 41.61 -6.32 -17.05
CA GLU A 455 41.70 -6.36 -15.59
C GLU A 455 40.55 -7.15 -14.96
N TRP A 456 39.40 -7.18 -15.63
CA TRP A 456 38.21 -7.87 -15.17
C TRP A 456 38.35 -9.39 -15.22
N GLU A 457 39.01 -9.95 -16.24
CA GLU A 457 39.18 -11.40 -16.41
C GLU A 457 39.68 -12.14 -15.15
N PRO A 458 40.81 -11.75 -14.52
CA PRO A 458 41.27 -12.41 -13.29
C PRO A 458 40.34 -12.18 -12.10
N VAL A 459 39.72 -11.00 -11.99
CA VAL A 459 38.76 -10.68 -10.91
C VAL A 459 37.51 -11.53 -11.03
N TYR A 460 36.98 -11.67 -12.24
CA TYR A 460 35.82 -12.52 -12.54
C TYR A 460 36.07 -13.98 -12.20
N ALA A 461 37.25 -14.51 -12.56
CA ALA A 461 37.62 -15.88 -12.22
C ALA A 461 37.68 -16.11 -10.70
N GLY A 462 38.27 -15.17 -9.95
CA GLY A 462 38.29 -15.23 -8.49
C GLY A 462 36.91 -15.11 -7.85
N LEU A 463 36.08 -14.19 -8.35
CA LEU A 463 34.70 -14.00 -7.90
C LEU A 463 33.85 -15.27 -8.07
N LEU A 464 33.94 -15.93 -9.24
CA LEU A 464 33.21 -17.17 -9.48
C LEU A 464 33.67 -18.29 -8.53
N ALA A 465 34.97 -18.39 -8.24
CA ALA A 465 35.49 -19.41 -7.34
C ALA A 465 34.99 -19.22 -5.89
N GLU A 466 34.87 -17.97 -5.45
CA GLU A 466 34.31 -17.64 -4.12
C GLU A 466 32.82 -17.98 -4.06
N LEU A 467 32.05 -17.57 -5.08
CA LEU A 467 30.61 -17.78 -5.17
C LEU A 467 30.21 -19.24 -5.40
N GLU A 468 31.05 -20.06 -6.03
CA GLU A 468 30.75 -21.48 -6.28
C GLU A 468 30.59 -22.27 -4.96
N ASN A 469 31.35 -21.88 -3.93
CA ASN A 469 31.31 -22.49 -2.60
C ASN A 469 30.24 -21.88 -1.69
N GLU A 470 29.57 -20.83 -2.14
CA GLU A 470 28.53 -20.17 -1.37
C GLU A 470 27.31 -21.08 -1.22
N THR A 471 26.83 -21.18 0.01
CA THR A 471 25.68 -22.01 0.37
C THR A 471 24.40 -21.21 0.49
N SER A 472 24.39 -19.89 0.21
CA SER A 472 23.20 -19.05 0.42
C SER A 472 22.01 -19.52 -0.45
N TRP A 473 20.92 -19.89 0.22
CA TRP A 473 19.77 -20.60 -0.36
C TRP A 473 18.69 -19.64 -0.88
N TRP A 474 18.71 -18.39 -0.39
CA TRP A 474 17.56 -17.49 -0.52
C TRP A 474 17.53 -16.71 -1.84
N GLN A 475 18.69 -16.39 -2.45
CA GLN A 475 18.83 -15.91 -3.85
C GLN A 475 20.29 -16.10 -4.30
N PRO A 476 20.66 -17.21 -4.96
CA PRO A 476 22.05 -17.46 -5.28
C PRO A 476 22.54 -16.51 -6.39
N VAL A 477 23.57 -15.71 -6.09
CA VAL A 477 24.19 -14.76 -7.02
C VAL A 477 24.91 -15.50 -8.15
N TYR A 478 25.56 -16.61 -7.83
CA TYR A 478 26.34 -17.42 -8.76
C TYR A 478 25.60 -17.81 -10.06
N PRO A 479 24.48 -18.55 -10.04
CA PRO A 479 23.78 -18.94 -11.27
C PRO A 479 23.26 -17.74 -12.07
N ARG A 480 22.94 -16.62 -11.42
CA ARG A 480 22.51 -15.39 -12.11
C ARG A 480 23.64 -14.77 -12.91
N ILE A 481 24.83 -14.70 -12.34
CA ILE A 481 26.04 -14.24 -13.05
C ILE A 481 26.34 -15.18 -14.23
N LEU A 482 26.26 -16.50 -14.04
CA LEU A 482 26.51 -17.45 -15.13
C LEU A 482 25.52 -17.27 -16.30
N ILE A 483 24.24 -17.03 -16.01
CA ILE A 483 23.22 -16.75 -17.03
C ILE A 483 23.53 -15.44 -17.76
N GLN A 484 23.89 -14.39 -17.02
CA GLN A 484 24.20 -13.07 -17.57
C GLN A 484 25.43 -13.10 -18.50
N GLU A 485 26.48 -13.82 -18.10
CA GLU A 485 27.71 -13.99 -18.89
C GLU A 485 27.63 -15.14 -19.91
N LYS A 486 26.50 -15.85 -19.98
CA LYS A 486 26.28 -17.00 -20.88
C LYS A 486 27.27 -18.16 -20.67
N GLU A 487 27.67 -18.37 -19.42
CA GLU A 487 28.53 -19.48 -18.98
C GLU A 487 27.72 -20.78 -18.81
N THR A 488 27.14 -21.26 -19.91
CA THR A 488 26.22 -22.41 -19.94
C THR A 488 26.85 -23.70 -19.41
N SER A 489 28.15 -23.93 -19.67
CA SER A 489 28.89 -25.09 -19.15
C SER A 489 28.98 -25.12 -17.63
N LYS A 490 29.32 -23.99 -16.99
CA LYS A 490 29.41 -23.90 -15.53
C LYS A 490 28.03 -23.98 -14.88
N LEU A 491 27.01 -23.45 -15.54
CA LEU A 491 25.62 -23.54 -15.07
C LEU A 491 25.13 -25.00 -15.09
N LEU A 492 25.53 -25.79 -16.09
CA LEU A 492 25.26 -27.23 -16.13
C LEU A 492 25.93 -27.96 -14.96
N GLU A 493 27.20 -27.68 -14.69
CA GLU A 493 27.91 -28.26 -13.55
C GLU A 493 27.23 -27.93 -12.21
N TYR A 494 26.80 -26.67 -12.04
CA TYR A 494 26.08 -26.19 -10.87
C TYR A 494 24.79 -26.99 -10.61
N VAL A 495 23.90 -27.11 -11.62
CA VAL A 495 22.65 -27.86 -11.47
C VAL A 495 22.88 -29.38 -11.36
N THR A 496 23.99 -29.89 -11.88
CA THR A 496 24.38 -31.30 -11.70
C THR A 496 24.71 -31.60 -10.24
N LYS A 497 25.43 -30.69 -9.56
CA LYS A 497 25.70 -30.78 -8.12
C LYS A 497 24.43 -30.53 -7.28
N ARG A 498 23.45 -29.78 -7.81
CA ARG A 498 22.20 -29.39 -7.12
C ARG A 498 20.95 -29.71 -7.97
N PRO A 499 20.57 -31.00 -8.14
CA PRO A 499 19.48 -31.36 -9.05
C PRO A 499 18.14 -30.69 -8.73
N GLY A 500 17.86 -30.38 -7.47
CA GLY A 500 16.63 -29.67 -7.06
C GLY A 500 16.44 -28.30 -7.71
N GLU A 501 17.52 -27.64 -8.15
CA GLU A 501 17.48 -26.34 -8.82
C GLU A 501 17.33 -26.44 -10.34
N LEU A 502 17.37 -27.66 -10.93
CA LEU A 502 17.32 -27.85 -12.38
C LEU A 502 16.07 -27.23 -13.02
N GLU A 503 14.92 -27.33 -12.37
CA GLU A 503 13.66 -26.77 -12.86
C GLU A 503 13.69 -25.25 -13.01
N GLN A 504 14.52 -24.56 -12.24
CA GLN A 504 14.66 -23.11 -12.32
C GLN A 504 15.52 -22.68 -13.51
N TYR A 505 16.52 -23.49 -13.89
CA TYR A 505 17.57 -23.09 -14.84
C TYR A 505 17.58 -23.85 -16.17
N TYR A 506 16.78 -24.91 -16.33
CA TYR A 506 16.83 -25.75 -17.54
C TYR A 506 16.61 -24.96 -18.84
N SER A 507 15.77 -23.92 -18.83
CA SER A 507 15.46 -23.12 -20.04
C SER A 507 16.71 -22.47 -20.65
N TYR A 508 17.72 -22.15 -19.83
CA TYR A 508 18.98 -21.58 -20.27
C TYR A 508 19.97 -22.64 -20.80
N LEU A 509 19.78 -23.90 -20.43
CA LEU A 509 20.68 -25.01 -20.79
C LEU A 509 20.21 -25.82 -22.01
N VAL A 510 18.90 -25.93 -22.23
CA VAL A 510 18.30 -26.82 -23.26
C VAL A 510 18.78 -26.54 -24.68
N LYS A 511 19.24 -25.32 -24.99
CA LYS A 511 19.74 -24.98 -26.32
C LYS A 511 21.02 -25.74 -26.67
N GLU A 512 21.92 -25.93 -25.70
CA GLU A 512 23.27 -26.46 -25.90
C GLU A 512 23.45 -27.85 -25.26
N TYR A 513 22.75 -28.12 -24.15
CA TYR A 513 22.90 -29.31 -23.32
C TYR A 513 21.58 -30.08 -23.14
N ARG A 514 20.83 -30.25 -24.24
CA ARG A 514 19.49 -30.86 -24.20
C ARG A 514 19.52 -32.26 -23.59
N ASP A 515 20.45 -33.09 -24.03
CA ASP A 515 20.49 -34.51 -23.66
C ASP A 515 20.91 -34.69 -22.19
N GLU A 516 21.85 -33.86 -21.72
CA GLU A 516 22.29 -33.80 -20.33
C GLU A 516 21.15 -33.34 -19.42
N VAL A 517 20.41 -32.29 -19.79
CA VAL A 517 19.24 -31.82 -19.04
C VAL A 517 18.16 -32.91 -18.96
N VAL A 518 17.88 -33.61 -20.06
CA VAL A 518 16.92 -34.73 -20.08
C VAL A 518 17.40 -35.87 -19.17
N SER A 519 18.69 -36.19 -19.20
CA SER A 519 19.30 -37.21 -18.33
C SER A 519 19.19 -36.85 -16.84
N LEU A 520 19.45 -35.58 -16.47
CA LEU A 520 19.30 -35.10 -15.10
C LEU A 520 17.84 -35.17 -14.63
N PHE A 521 16.88 -34.72 -15.45
CA PHE A 521 15.46 -34.85 -15.14
C PHE A 521 15.04 -36.31 -14.96
N ARG A 522 15.55 -37.21 -15.80
CA ARG A 522 15.29 -38.65 -15.67
C ARG A 522 15.74 -39.19 -14.31
N SER A 523 16.97 -38.88 -13.90
CA SER A 523 17.49 -39.27 -12.58
C SER A 523 16.63 -38.73 -11.42
N MET A 524 16.18 -37.48 -11.50
CA MET A 524 15.27 -36.90 -10.50
C MET A 524 13.90 -37.58 -10.51
N ILE A 525 13.35 -37.91 -11.69
CA ILE A 525 12.08 -38.61 -11.84
C ILE A 525 12.15 -39.98 -11.17
N GLU A 526 13.22 -40.75 -11.41
CA GLU A 526 13.44 -42.06 -10.79
C GLU A 526 13.55 -41.95 -9.26
N GLY A 527 14.31 -40.98 -8.75
CA GLY A 527 14.42 -40.71 -7.32
C GLY A 527 13.08 -40.35 -6.67
N ASN A 528 12.33 -39.43 -7.29
CA ASN A 528 11.01 -39.01 -6.81
C ASN A 528 9.98 -40.14 -6.89
N ALA A 529 10.00 -40.94 -7.96
CA ALA A 529 9.11 -42.09 -8.10
C ALA A 529 9.37 -43.16 -7.02
N LYS A 530 10.64 -43.39 -6.66
CA LYS A 530 11.01 -44.32 -5.59
C LYS A 530 10.44 -43.91 -4.24
N GLN A 531 10.55 -42.63 -3.90
CA GLN A 531 10.09 -42.07 -2.62
C GLN A 531 8.58 -41.80 -2.58
N ALA A 532 7.93 -41.59 -3.73
CA ALA A 532 6.52 -41.26 -3.80
C ALA A 532 5.63 -42.37 -3.20
N SER A 533 4.72 -41.95 -2.33
CA SER A 533 3.81 -42.79 -1.55
C SER A 533 2.35 -42.37 -1.70
N ASN A 534 2.08 -41.12 -2.12
CA ASN A 534 0.74 -40.56 -2.23
C ASN A 534 0.47 -39.93 -3.61
N ARG A 535 -0.81 -39.65 -3.88
CA ARG A 535 -1.28 -39.15 -5.19
C ARG A 535 -0.72 -37.78 -5.55
N LYS A 536 -0.41 -36.92 -4.55
CA LYS A 536 0.20 -35.60 -4.79
C LYS A 536 1.62 -35.77 -5.33
N GLU A 537 2.41 -36.67 -4.75
CA GLU A 537 3.77 -36.98 -5.20
C GLU A 537 3.79 -37.64 -6.58
N TYR A 538 2.86 -38.56 -6.86
CA TYR A 538 2.71 -39.14 -8.21
C TYR A 538 2.40 -38.09 -9.28
N LYS A 539 1.54 -37.12 -8.96
CA LYS A 539 1.26 -35.99 -9.86
C LYS A 539 2.50 -35.13 -10.10
N ASN A 540 3.36 -34.95 -9.10
CA ASN A 540 4.63 -34.24 -9.28
C ASN A 540 5.57 -34.98 -10.24
N VAL A 541 5.71 -36.29 -10.10
CA VAL A 541 6.49 -37.12 -11.05
C VAL A 541 5.94 -36.97 -12.47
N CYS A 542 4.63 -37.06 -12.64
CA CYS A 542 3.97 -36.88 -13.93
C CYS A 542 4.20 -35.48 -14.53
N ARG A 543 4.20 -34.43 -13.70
CA ARG A 543 4.54 -33.05 -14.13
C ARG A 543 5.96 -32.99 -14.70
N MET A 544 6.93 -33.62 -14.04
CA MET A 544 8.32 -33.67 -14.52
C MET A 544 8.46 -34.45 -15.82
N ILE A 545 7.74 -35.56 -16.00
CA ILE A 545 7.73 -36.32 -17.27
C ILE A 545 7.17 -35.46 -18.42
N ARG A 546 6.10 -34.67 -18.18
CA ARG A 546 5.59 -33.72 -19.18
C ARG A 546 6.62 -32.65 -19.54
N LEU A 547 7.45 -32.24 -18.58
CA LEU A 547 8.56 -31.32 -18.83
C LEU A 547 9.63 -31.95 -19.71
N VAL A 548 10.02 -33.20 -19.44
CA VAL A 548 10.92 -33.97 -20.32
C VAL A 548 10.33 -34.10 -21.73
N ARG A 549 9.03 -34.38 -21.86
CA ARG A 549 8.35 -34.42 -23.17
C ARG A 549 8.51 -33.13 -23.95
N LYS A 550 8.42 -31.98 -23.27
CA LYS A 550 8.58 -30.65 -23.89
C LYS A 550 10.02 -30.39 -24.34
N ILE A 551 11.00 -30.92 -23.62
CA ILE A 551 12.43 -30.68 -23.85
C ILE A 551 13.05 -31.69 -24.83
N GLY A 552 12.92 -32.99 -24.53
CA GLY A 552 13.54 -34.10 -25.25
C GLY A 552 12.62 -34.78 -26.28
N GLY A 553 11.35 -34.40 -26.33
CA GLY A 553 10.37 -34.96 -27.26
C GLY A 553 9.55 -36.13 -26.69
N ALA A 554 8.59 -36.60 -27.48
CA ALA A 554 7.60 -37.60 -27.07
C ALA A 554 8.22 -38.96 -26.75
N ASP A 555 9.27 -39.36 -27.48
CA ASP A 555 9.88 -40.68 -27.34
C ASP A 555 10.64 -40.82 -26.01
N SER A 556 11.37 -39.78 -25.58
CA SER A 556 12.07 -39.77 -24.28
C SER A 556 11.09 -39.88 -23.11
N ALA A 557 9.96 -39.18 -23.17
CA ALA A 557 8.93 -39.26 -22.15
C ALA A 557 8.24 -40.63 -22.12
N ARG A 558 7.95 -41.21 -23.30
CA ARG A 558 7.34 -42.54 -23.42
C ARG A 558 8.23 -43.62 -22.80
N ALA A 559 9.54 -43.58 -23.08
CA ALA A 559 10.50 -44.51 -22.50
C ALA A 559 10.50 -44.48 -20.96
N ILE A 560 10.46 -43.28 -20.36
CA ILE A 560 10.39 -43.12 -18.90
C ILE A 560 9.08 -43.69 -18.33
N VAL A 561 7.94 -43.45 -18.99
CA VAL A 561 6.63 -43.98 -18.55
C VAL A 561 6.63 -45.50 -18.59
N GLU A 562 7.10 -46.11 -19.68
CA GLU A 562 7.15 -47.57 -19.83
C GLU A 562 8.04 -48.22 -18.75
N GLU A 563 9.20 -47.62 -18.44
CA GLU A 563 10.10 -48.08 -17.38
C GLU A 563 9.46 -48.00 -15.99
N LEU A 564 8.82 -46.88 -15.66
CA LEU A 564 8.14 -46.71 -14.37
C LEU A 564 6.93 -47.65 -14.21
N LEU A 565 6.17 -47.91 -15.29
CA LEU A 565 5.07 -48.87 -15.28
C LEU A 565 5.57 -50.31 -15.04
N ALA A 566 6.72 -50.67 -15.61
CA ALA A 566 7.35 -51.98 -15.40
C ALA A 566 7.92 -52.12 -13.97
N GLN A 567 8.50 -51.05 -13.42
CA GLN A 567 9.14 -51.05 -12.11
C GLN A 567 8.13 -51.04 -10.93
N TYR A 568 6.95 -50.43 -11.12
CA TYR A 568 5.95 -50.26 -10.05
C TYR A 568 4.58 -50.89 -10.37
N PRO A 569 4.49 -52.21 -10.62
CA PRO A 569 3.24 -52.87 -11.02
C PRO A 569 2.16 -52.84 -9.93
N ASN A 570 2.57 -52.80 -8.66
CA ASN A 570 1.70 -52.85 -7.48
C ASN A 570 1.24 -51.46 -6.95
N ARG A 571 1.43 -50.38 -7.73
CA ARG A 571 1.00 -49.01 -7.36
C ARG A 571 -0.13 -48.52 -8.29
N PRO A 572 -1.38 -48.97 -8.12
CA PRO A 572 -2.47 -48.69 -9.07
C PRO A 572 -2.76 -47.19 -9.23
N ALA A 573 -2.72 -46.41 -8.14
CA ALA A 573 -2.91 -44.96 -8.20
C ALA A 573 -1.78 -44.25 -8.97
N PHE A 574 -0.54 -44.77 -8.93
CA PHE A 574 0.56 -44.19 -9.70
C PHE A 574 0.41 -44.50 -11.19
N ARG A 575 0.00 -45.73 -11.53
CA ARG A 575 -0.30 -46.15 -12.91
C ARG A 575 -1.41 -45.32 -13.55
N ASP A 576 -2.48 -45.02 -12.81
CA ASP A 576 -3.55 -44.12 -13.27
C ASP A 576 -3.01 -42.73 -13.62
N GLU A 577 -2.14 -42.16 -12.78
CA GLU A 577 -1.54 -40.84 -13.07
C GLU A 577 -0.57 -40.89 -14.26
N LEU A 578 0.25 -41.94 -14.39
CA LEU A 578 1.17 -42.13 -15.52
C LEU A 578 0.44 -42.28 -16.87
N GLY A 579 -0.74 -42.90 -16.88
CA GLY A 579 -1.57 -43.03 -18.09
C GLY A 579 -2.17 -41.72 -18.61
N LYS A 580 -2.06 -40.62 -17.83
CA LYS A 580 -2.54 -39.26 -18.18
C LYS A 580 -1.41 -38.33 -18.64
N VAL A 581 -0.20 -38.84 -18.76
CA VAL A 581 0.98 -38.10 -19.24
C VAL A 581 1.15 -38.37 -20.71
#